data_AF-A0A8R7V279-F1
#
_entry.id   AF-A0A8R7V279-F1
#
_cell.length_a   1.000
_cell.length_b   1.000
_cell.length_c   1.000
_cell.angle_alpha   90.00
_cell.angle_beta   90.00
_cell.angle_gamma   90.00
#
_symmetry.space_group_name_H-M   'P 1'
#
loop_
_entity.id
_entity.type
_entity.pdbx_description
1 polymer ?
#
loop_
_entity_poly.entity_id
_entity_poly.type
_entity_poly.pdbx_seq_one_letter_code
_entity_poly.pdbx_strand_id
1 'polypeptide(L)'
;MMASTSTASATAVAGAFAAAGANRPRGSAACPRAPAGGRPRLSCVVRCDAGPGVQAQAAAKAASVAALEQFKISSDRYMKEKSSIAVIGLSVHTAPVEMREKLAVAEELWPRAVSELTNLNHIEEAAVLSTCNRMEIYVVALSWNRGIREIVDWMSKKSGIPASELREHLFMLRDSDATRHLFEVSSGLDSLVLGEGQILAQVKQVVRSGQNNGGLGKNIDRMFKDAITAGKRVRSETNISCGAVSVSSAAVELALMKLPKSECLSARMLLIGAGKMGRLVAKHLAAKGCKKVVIVNRSVERVDAIREEMKGIEIVYRPLTEMYEAAADADVVFTSTSSESPLFTKEHAEALPPVSCALGGVRLFVDISVPRNVSACVSDVGHARVYNVDDLKEVVEANKEDRIRKAMEAQTIISEELKRFEAWRDSMETVPTIKKLRSYADRIRASELDKCLQKIGEDALTKKMRKSIEQLSTGIVNRLLHGPLQHLRCDGTDSRTLDETLENMHALNRMFGLDTEKAVMEQKIKTKVEKQQTQN
;
A
#
# COMPACT_ATOMS: atom_id res chain seq x y z
N MET A 1 53.06 3.00 21.87
CA MET A 1 53.83 3.04 23.13
C MET A 1 52.90 2.75 24.30
N MET A 2 53.44 2.11 25.33
CA MET A 2 52.75 1.48 26.47
C MET A 2 51.75 2.35 27.25
N ALA A 3 50.90 1.60 27.99
CA ALA A 3 50.22 1.93 29.27
C ALA A 3 48.95 2.80 29.16
N SER A 4 47.84 2.57 29.89
CA SER A 4 47.62 1.77 31.10
C SER A 4 46.11 1.80 31.50
N THR A 5 45.65 0.68 32.08
CA THR A 5 44.68 0.54 33.22
C THR A 5 43.31 1.24 33.20
N SER A 6 42.21 0.50 33.40
CA SER A 6 41.63 0.26 34.75
C SER A 6 40.36 -0.61 34.71
N THR A 7 40.12 -1.28 35.82
CA THR A 7 39.12 -2.31 36.16
C THR A 7 37.81 -1.77 36.77
N ALA A 8 36.80 -2.65 36.81
CA ALA A 8 35.56 -2.64 37.62
C ALA A 8 34.42 -1.72 37.12
N SER A 9 33.12 -2.04 37.22
CA SER A 9 32.39 -2.90 38.16
C SER A 9 31.04 -3.32 37.55
N ALA A 10 30.64 -4.56 37.80
CA ALA A 10 29.29 -5.06 37.56
C ALA A 10 28.38 -4.63 38.72
N THR A 11 27.17 -4.15 38.42
CA THR A 11 26.11 -4.03 39.45
C THR A 11 24.76 -4.29 38.81
N ALA A 12 24.20 -5.43 39.18
CA ALA A 12 22.82 -5.83 38.93
C ALA A 12 21.86 -4.94 39.74
N VAL A 13 20.72 -4.59 39.13
CA VAL A 13 19.55 -4.12 39.86
C VAL A 13 18.37 -4.99 39.43
N ALA A 14 18.03 -5.93 40.31
CA ALA A 14 16.79 -6.66 40.32
C ALA A 14 15.70 -5.76 40.93
N GLY A 15 14.55 -5.65 40.26
CA GLY A 15 13.33 -5.07 40.79
C GLY A 15 12.22 -6.13 40.78
N ALA A 16 11.89 -6.63 41.97
CA ALA A 16 10.75 -7.50 42.24
C ALA A 16 9.48 -6.68 42.55
N PHE A 17 8.35 -7.39 42.73
CA PHE A 17 6.95 -6.99 43.05
C PHE A 17 6.00 -6.95 41.84
N ALA A 18 4.83 -7.59 41.81
CA ALA A 18 4.09 -8.31 42.85
C ALA A 18 3.13 -9.34 42.23
N ALA A 19 2.96 -10.46 42.93
CA ALA A 19 1.90 -11.43 42.73
C ALA A 19 0.59 -10.95 43.37
N ALA A 20 -0.54 -11.19 42.71
CA ALA A 20 -1.86 -11.23 43.34
C ALA A 20 -2.72 -12.27 42.61
N GLY A 21 -2.75 -13.49 43.17
CA GLY A 21 -3.79 -14.47 42.89
C GLY A 21 -5.00 -14.21 43.78
N ALA A 22 -6.20 -14.39 43.23
CA ALA A 22 -7.41 -14.60 44.00
C ALA A 22 -8.26 -15.68 43.36
N ASN A 23 -8.54 -16.69 44.18
CA ASN A 23 -9.29 -17.90 43.92
C ASN A 23 -10.82 -17.60 43.95
N ARG A 24 -11.55 -18.11 42.94
CA ARG A 24 -12.83 -18.86 42.93
C ARG A 24 -13.85 -18.69 44.10
N PRO A 25 -15.19 -18.84 43.84
CA PRO A 25 -15.72 -20.15 43.41
C PRO A 25 -16.94 -20.18 42.46
N ARG A 26 -17.14 -21.39 41.93
CA ARG A 26 -18.30 -21.90 41.18
C ARG A 26 -19.51 -22.08 42.10
N GLY A 27 -20.71 -21.85 41.57
CA GLY A 27 -21.99 -22.27 42.12
C GLY A 27 -22.93 -22.72 41.00
N SER A 28 -23.41 -23.96 41.11
CA SER A 28 -24.27 -24.73 40.20
C SER A 28 -25.77 -24.52 40.44
N ALA A 29 -26.59 -25.07 39.52
CA ALA A 29 -28.04 -25.38 39.60
C ALA A 29 -28.98 -24.30 39.02
N ALA A 30 -30.09 -24.58 38.33
CA ALA A 30 -30.68 -25.75 37.70
C ALA A 30 -31.90 -25.23 36.90
N CYS A 31 -32.25 -25.85 35.77
CA CYS A 31 -33.54 -25.63 35.09
C CYS A 31 -34.71 -26.15 35.95
N PRO A 32 -35.96 -25.68 35.74
CA PRO A 32 -36.86 -26.52 34.95
C PRO A 32 -37.96 -25.81 34.10
N ARG A 33 -38.30 -26.49 33.00
CA ARG A 33 -39.63 -26.74 32.38
C ARG A 33 -40.49 -25.62 31.78
N ALA A 34 -40.79 -25.82 30.49
CA ALA A 34 -42.00 -25.36 29.78
C ALA A 34 -43.27 -26.14 30.23
N PRO A 35 -44.48 -25.66 29.89
CA PRO A 35 -45.12 -26.22 28.69
C PRO A 35 -46.05 -25.28 27.87
N ALA A 36 -46.11 -25.60 26.57
CA ALA A 36 -47.23 -25.67 25.62
C ALA A 36 -48.43 -24.70 25.63
N GLY A 37 -48.80 -24.22 24.43
CA GLY A 37 -50.21 -24.26 23.97
C GLY A 37 -50.75 -23.05 23.20
N GLY A 38 -51.04 -23.24 21.90
CA GLY A 38 -52.30 -22.80 21.28
C GLY A 38 -52.42 -21.37 20.72
N ARG A 39 -52.57 -21.26 19.39
CA ARG A 39 -53.05 -20.07 18.65
C ARG A 39 -54.49 -19.68 19.06
N PRO A 40 -54.93 -18.45 18.74
CA PRO A 40 -55.83 -18.35 17.58
C PRO A 40 -55.57 -17.13 16.67
N ARG A 41 -55.93 -17.29 15.38
CA ARG A 41 -56.24 -16.20 14.46
C ARG A 41 -57.65 -15.70 14.76
N LEU A 42 -57.89 -14.40 14.67
CA LEU A 42 -59.19 -13.87 14.22
C LEU A 42 -59.02 -12.46 13.63
N SER A 43 -59.69 -12.29 12.51
CA SER A 43 -59.86 -11.11 11.69
C SER A 43 -60.78 -10.07 12.33
N CYS A 44 -60.62 -8.80 11.93
CA CYS A 44 -61.58 -8.05 11.08
C CYS A 44 -61.85 -6.61 11.55
N VAL A 45 -62.12 -5.79 10.53
CA VAL A 45 -62.86 -4.52 10.48
C VAL A 45 -62.14 -3.23 10.89
N VAL A 46 -61.85 -2.46 9.84
CA VAL A 46 -61.69 -1.00 9.84
C VAL A 46 -63.06 -0.35 10.08
N ARG A 47 -63.13 0.56 11.07
CA ARG A 47 -64.04 1.72 11.01
C ARG A 47 -63.26 2.96 11.42
N CYS A 48 -63.22 3.92 10.51
CA CYS A 48 -62.70 5.27 10.71
C CYS A 48 -63.64 6.05 11.63
N ASP A 49 -63.08 6.84 12.54
CA ASP A 49 -63.68 8.10 12.98
C ASP A 49 -62.59 9.17 13.19
N ALA A 50 -62.98 10.40 12.91
CA ALA A 50 -62.15 11.56 12.56
C ALA A 50 -61.21 12.10 13.67
N GLY A 51 -60.16 12.82 13.24
CA GLY A 51 -59.02 13.30 14.05
C GLY A 51 -59.31 14.40 15.10
N PRO A 52 -58.25 14.97 15.70
CA PRO A 52 -57.52 15.99 14.95
C PRO A 52 -56.00 15.78 14.91
N GLY A 53 -55.49 15.81 13.68
CA GLY A 53 -54.07 15.92 13.36
C GLY A 53 -53.57 17.33 13.59
N VAL A 54 -52.96 17.58 14.76
CA VAL A 54 -52.03 18.70 14.97
C VAL A 54 -50.83 18.25 15.84
N GLN A 55 -51.00 17.28 16.74
CA GLN A 55 -49.92 16.80 17.62
C GLN A 55 -48.99 15.75 16.95
N ALA A 56 -49.49 14.95 16.00
CA ALA A 56 -48.68 13.92 15.32
C ALA A 56 -47.65 14.52 14.33
N GLN A 57 -47.96 15.66 13.69
CA GLN A 57 -47.02 16.35 12.80
C GLN A 57 -45.94 17.11 13.58
N ALA A 58 -46.24 17.61 14.78
CA ALA A 58 -45.26 18.26 15.64
C ALA A 58 -44.26 17.25 16.23
N ALA A 59 -44.72 16.07 16.65
CA ALA A 59 -43.87 14.99 17.16
C ALA A 59 -43.00 14.35 16.05
N ALA A 60 -43.55 14.17 14.84
CA ALA A 60 -42.78 13.68 13.69
C ALA A 60 -41.74 14.71 13.21
N LYS A 61 -42.07 16.01 13.21
CA LYS A 61 -41.10 17.08 12.94
C LYS A 61 -40.02 17.13 14.03
N ALA A 62 -40.36 17.06 15.30
CA ALA A 62 -39.40 17.07 16.40
C ALA A 62 -38.44 15.86 16.35
N ALA A 63 -38.94 14.66 16.03
CA ALA A 63 -38.12 13.47 15.85
C ALA A 63 -37.21 13.55 14.60
N SER A 64 -37.72 14.13 13.51
CA SER A 64 -36.91 14.37 12.29
C SER A 64 -35.85 15.44 12.47
N VAL A 65 -36.12 16.48 13.28
CA VAL A 65 -35.18 17.56 13.59
C VAL A 65 -34.13 17.06 14.59
N ALA A 66 -34.51 16.26 15.58
CA ALA A 66 -33.55 15.61 16.50
C ALA A 66 -32.66 14.59 15.77
N ALA A 67 -33.20 13.85 14.79
CA ALA A 67 -32.41 12.98 13.92
C ALA A 67 -31.49 13.80 12.99
N LEU A 68 -31.96 14.93 12.43
CA LEU A 68 -31.14 15.84 11.63
C LEU A 68 -30.05 16.53 12.46
N GLU A 69 -30.31 16.85 13.72
CA GLU A 69 -29.36 17.42 14.67
C GLU A 69 -28.34 16.38 15.13
N GLN A 70 -28.74 15.13 15.36
CA GLN A 70 -27.80 14.02 15.59
C GLN A 70 -26.95 13.72 14.34
N PHE A 71 -27.52 13.82 13.14
CA PHE A 71 -26.77 13.77 11.87
C PHE A 71 -25.84 14.98 11.70
N LYS A 72 -26.21 16.18 12.14
CA LYS A 72 -25.36 17.39 12.13
C LYS A 72 -24.23 17.32 13.16
N ILE A 73 -24.48 16.85 14.38
CA ILE A 73 -23.46 16.63 15.42
C ILE A 73 -22.52 15.46 15.04
N SER A 74 -23.02 14.50 14.27
CA SER A 74 -22.20 13.50 13.56
C SER A 74 -21.40 14.17 12.44
N SER A 75 -22.02 14.98 11.58
CA SER A 75 -21.44 15.70 10.44
C SER A 75 -20.31 16.67 10.84
N ASP A 76 -20.46 17.37 11.97
CA ASP A 76 -19.47 18.34 12.47
C ASP A 76 -18.26 17.65 13.14
N ARG A 77 -18.44 16.42 13.65
CA ARG A 77 -17.31 15.53 13.98
C ARG A 77 -16.69 14.89 12.72
N TYR A 78 -17.50 14.68 11.68
CA TYR A 78 -17.15 14.08 10.38
C TYR A 78 -16.24 14.97 9.50
N MET A 79 -16.31 16.28 9.66
CA MET A 79 -15.55 17.23 8.83
C MET A 79 -14.20 17.65 9.44
N LYS A 80 -13.81 17.03 10.56
CA LYS A 80 -12.59 17.37 11.31
C LYS A 80 -11.50 16.29 11.27
N GLU A 81 -11.77 15.13 10.67
CA GLU A 81 -10.71 14.15 10.41
C GLU A 81 -9.89 14.62 9.20
N LYS A 82 -8.60 14.84 9.44
CA LYS A 82 -7.62 15.22 8.43
C LYS A 82 -7.41 14.02 7.50
N SER A 83 -7.33 14.25 6.19
CA SER A 83 -6.97 13.20 5.24
C SER A 83 -5.63 12.59 5.67
N SER A 84 -5.58 11.27 5.83
CA SER A 84 -4.37 10.55 6.22
C SER A 84 -3.91 9.65 5.08
N ILE A 85 -2.60 9.52 4.95
CA ILE A 85 -2.01 8.50 4.08
C ILE A 85 -2.02 7.19 4.86
N ALA A 86 -2.46 6.11 4.24
CA ALA A 86 -2.46 4.79 4.86
C ALA A 86 -1.85 3.75 3.93
N VAL A 87 -1.17 2.77 4.50
CA VAL A 87 -0.84 1.52 3.81
C VAL A 87 -1.50 0.38 4.56
N ILE A 88 -2.21 -0.46 3.80
CA ILE A 88 -2.86 -1.68 4.30
C ILE A 88 -2.41 -2.80 3.39
N GLY A 89 -1.93 -3.89 3.96
CA GLY A 89 -1.43 -4.98 3.14
C GLY A 89 -1.12 -6.26 3.88
N LEU A 90 -0.72 -7.24 3.09
CA LEU A 90 -0.13 -8.49 3.56
C LEU A 90 1.34 -8.52 3.15
N SER A 91 2.18 -8.89 4.10
CA SER A 91 3.61 -9.11 3.87
C SER A 91 3.94 -10.56 4.13
N VAL A 92 5.03 -11.05 3.54
CA VAL A 92 5.63 -12.35 3.82
C VAL A 92 5.99 -12.53 5.30
N HIS A 93 6.10 -11.44 6.07
CA HIS A 93 6.31 -11.48 7.52
C HIS A 93 5.04 -11.81 8.29
N THR A 94 3.86 -11.46 7.76
CA THR A 94 2.58 -11.57 8.48
C THR A 94 1.66 -12.63 7.89
N ALA A 95 1.77 -12.95 6.61
CA ALA A 95 0.85 -13.82 5.89
C ALA A 95 1.58 -14.89 5.04
N PRO A 96 1.08 -16.13 5.03
CA PRO A 96 1.62 -17.19 4.17
C PRO A 96 1.31 -16.92 2.69
N VAL A 97 2.10 -17.50 1.79
CA VAL A 97 1.93 -17.37 0.33
C VAL A 97 0.52 -17.76 -0.16
N GLU A 98 -0.12 -18.76 0.46
CA GLU A 98 -1.49 -19.22 0.18
C GLU A 98 -2.55 -18.13 0.30
N MET A 99 -2.34 -17.21 1.24
CA MET A 99 -3.22 -16.07 1.43
C MET A 99 -2.86 -14.93 0.47
N ARG A 100 -1.55 -14.69 0.31
CA ARG A 100 -1.03 -13.58 -0.52
C ARG A 100 -1.34 -13.77 -2.00
N GLU A 101 -1.28 -15.00 -2.51
CA GLU A 101 -1.56 -15.30 -3.92
C GLU A 101 -3.01 -14.99 -4.32
N LYS A 102 -3.99 -15.17 -3.42
CA LYS A 102 -5.40 -14.83 -3.66
C LYS A 102 -5.64 -13.32 -3.77
N LEU A 103 -4.72 -12.52 -3.26
CA LEU A 103 -4.75 -11.05 -3.34
C LEU A 103 -3.80 -10.49 -4.39
N ALA A 104 -2.99 -11.33 -5.04
CA ALA A 104 -2.06 -10.88 -6.06
C ALA A 104 -2.81 -10.22 -7.23
N VAL A 105 -2.30 -9.08 -7.68
CA VAL A 105 -2.90 -8.31 -8.78
C VAL A 105 -1.89 -8.18 -9.90
N ALA A 106 -2.21 -8.78 -11.06
CA ALA A 106 -1.43 -8.62 -12.27
C ALA A 106 -1.36 -7.13 -12.68
N GLU A 107 -0.25 -6.74 -13.31
CA GLU A 107 0.04 -5.35 -13.70
C GLU A 107 -1.06 -4.74 -14.60
N GLU A 108 -1.62 -5.56 -15.48
CA GLU A 108 -2.70 -5.22 -16.40
C GLU A 108 -4.00 -4.82 -15.66
N LEU A 109 -4.19 -5.31 -14.44
CA LEU A 109 -5.36 -5.09 -13.61
C LEU A 109 -5.17 -3.96 -12.59
N TRP A 110 -3.98 -3.36 -12.50
CA TRP A 110 -3.73 -2.24 -11.56
C TRP A 110 -4.66 -1.04 -11.80
N PRO A 111 -4.88 -0.56 -13.05
CA PRO A 111 -5.75 0.60 -13.28
C PRO A 111 -7.19 0.35 -12.83
N ARG A 112 -7.69 -0.87 -13.08
CA ARG A 112 -9.01 -1.30 -12.63
C ARG A 112 -9.09 -1.35 -11.10
N ALA A 113 -8.11 -1.96 -10.44
CA ALA A 113 -8.08 -2.04 -8.98
C ALA A 113 -8.02 -0.65 -8.33
N VAL A 114 -7.22 0.27 -8.87
CA VAL A 114 -7.14 1.66 -8.41
C VAL A 114 -8.50 2.36 -8.60
N SER A 115 -9.14 2.23 -9.76
CA SER A 115 -10.45 2.82 -10.00
C SER A 115 -11.54 2.29 -9.05
N GLU A 116 -11.56 0.99 -8.78
CA GLU A 116 -12.48 0.39 -7.80
C GLU A 116 -12.25 0.94 -6.39
N LEU A 117 -10.99 1.13 -5.99
CA LEU A 117 -10.62 1.69 -4.68
C LEU A 117 -10.98 3.17 -4.56
N THR A 118 -10.72 3.99 -5.58
CA THR A 118 -11.06 5.43 -5.57
C THR A 118 -12.55 5.71 -5.68
N ASN A 119 -13.36 4.73 -6.09
CA ASN A 119 -14.82 4.83 -6.09
C ASN A 119 -15.43 4.59 -4.70
N LEU A 120 -14.62 4.22 -3.70
CA LEU A 120 -15.06 4.10 -2.30
C LEU A 120 -15.25 5.49 -1.69
N ASN A 121 -16.24 5.64 -0.80
CA ASN A 121 -16.66 6.95 -0.30
C ASN A 121 -15.57 7.71 0.47
N HIS A 122 -14.67 6.98 1.13
CA HIS A 122 -13.66 7.59 2.01
C HIS A 122 -12.25 7.57 1.43
N ILE A 123 -12.07 7.18 0.16
CA ILE A 123 -10.76 7.03 -0.48
C ILE A 123 -10.63 8.04 -1.63
N GLU A 124 -9.68 8.97 -1.52
CA GLU A 124 -9.43 9.98 -2.56
C GLU A 124 -8.42 9.51 -3.61
N GLU A 125 -7.36 8.83 -3.16
CA GLU A 125 -6.25 8.37 -3.99
C GLU A 125 -5.91 6.94 -3.61
N ALA A 126 -5.46 6.12 -4.57
CA ALA A 126 -5.03 4.75 -4.32
C ALA A 126 -3.85 4.33 -5.22
N ALA A 127 -2.99 3.45 -4.72
CA ALA A 127 -1.98 2.72 -5.46
C ALA A 127 -1.89 1.28 -4.96
N VAL A 128 -1.59 0.36 -5.88
CA VAL A 128 -1.41 -1.06 -5.59
C VAL A 128 0.03 -1.46 -5.86
N LEU A 129 0.69 -2.04 -4.87
CA LEU A 129 2.01 -2.64 -4.98
C LEU A 129 1.89 -4.15 -4.72
N SER A 130 1.85 -4.92 -5.81
CA SER A 130 1.75 -6.39 -5.77
C SER A 130 3.07 -7.01 -6.21
N THR A 131 3.68 -7.80 -5.33
CA THR A 131 4.95 -8.52 -5.57
C THR A 131 4.85 -9.95 -5.03
N CYS A 132 5.88 -10.78 -5.24
CA CYS A 132 5.94 -12.13 -4.68
C CYS A 132 6.04 -12.16 -3.15
N ASN A 133 6.38 -11.04 -2.49
CA ASN A 133 6.57 -10.97 -1.03
C ASN A 133 5.53 -10.11 -0.33
N ARG A 134 4.81 -9.26 -1.06
CA ARG A 134 3.87 -8.32 -0.47
C ARG A 134 2.73 -7.98 -1.41
N MET A 135 1.58 -7.71 -0.83
CA MET A 135 0.45 -7.08 -1.51
C MET A 135 0.01 -5.91 -0.65
N GLU A 136 0.28 -4.70 -1.12
CA GLU A 136 0.08 -3.47 -0.36
C GLU A 136 -0.79 -2.51 -1.14
N ILE A 137 -1.71 -1.86 -0.42
CA ILE A 137 -2.60 -0.84 -0.94
C ILE A 137 -2.28 0.45 -0.20
N TYR A 138 -1.77 1.42 -0.93
CA TYR A 138 -1.50 2.76 -0.42
C TYR A 138 -2.67 3.66 -0.79
N VAL A 139 -3.22 4.38 0.19
CA VAL A 139 -4.39 5.24 -0.03
C VAL A 139 -4.26 6.58 0.66
N VAL A 140 -5.03 7.56 0.18
CA VAL A 140 -5.38 8.76 0.93
C VAL A 140 -6.82 8.60 1.41
N ALA A 141 -7.01 8.46 2.72
CA ALA A 141 -8.32 8.26 3.32
C ALA A 141 -8.82 9.52 4.02
N LEU A 142 -10.06 9.93 3.73
CA LEU A 142 -10.75 11.05 4.41
C LEU A 142 -11.02 10.74 5.89
N SER A 143 -11.24 9.46 6.21
CA SER A 143 -11.45 8.97 7.56
C SER A 143 -10.71 7.65 7.72
N TRP A 144 -9.78 7.60 8.68
CA TRP A 144 -8.94 6.43 8.94
C TRP A 144 -9.78 5.16 9.15
N ASN A 145 -10.70 5.20 10.11
CA ASN A 145 -11.47 4.02 10.51
C ASN A 145 -12.41 3.52 9.41
N ARG A 146 -12.98 4.43 8.60
CA ARG A 146 -13.92 4.06 7.54
C ARG A 146 -13.20 3.61 6.28
N GLY A 147 -12.17 4.35 5.87
CA GLY A 147 -11.34 3.98 4.72
C GLY A 147 -10.74 2.60 4.89
N ILE A 148 -10.19 2.29 6.07
CA ILE A 148 -9.66 0.95 6.35
C ILE A 148 -10.74 -0.13 6.24
N ARG A 149 -11.93 0.08 6.80
CA ARG A 149 -13.01 -0.91 6.69
C ARG A 149 -13.40 -1.15 5.24
N GLU A 150 -13.57 -0.09 4.45
CA GLU A 150 -13.91 -0.20 3.03
C GLU A 150 -12.83 -0.94 2.23
N ILE A 151 -11.55 -0.70 2.52
CA ILE A 151 -10.43 -1.40 1.88
C ILE A 151 -10.39 -2.87 2.28
N VAL A 152 -10.55 -3.19 3.56
CA VAL A 152 -10.58 -4.58 4.04
C VAL A 152 -11.75 -5.34 3.42
N ASP A 153 -12.92 -4.71 3.30
CA ASP A 153 -14.08 -5.32 2.64
C ASP A 153 -13.83 -5.51 1.14
N TRP A 154 -13.14 -4.58 0.47
CA TRP A 154 -12.72 -4.75 -0.92
C TRP A 154 -11.72 -5.91 -1.09
N MET A 155 -10.72 -6.00 -0.21
CA MET A 155 -9.75 -7.11 -0.20
C MET A 155 -10.44 -8.45 0.02
N SER A 156 -11.40 -8.50 0.95
CA SER A 156 -12.20 -9.71 1.23
C SER A 156 -13.02 -10.14 0.01
N LYS A 157 -13.74 -9.20 -0.62
CA LYS A 157 -14.54 -9.47 -1.84
C LYS A 157 -13.68 -9.97 -3.00
N LYS A 158 -12.48 -9.38 -3.18
CA LYS A 158 -11.59 -9.75 -4.28
C LYS A 158 -10.95 -11.12 -4.09
N SER A 159 -10.50 -11.41 -2.88
CA SER A 159 -9.76 -12.65 -2.57
C SER A 159 -10.65 -13.84 -2.23
N GLY A 160 -11.92 -13.59 -1.88
CA GLY A 160 -12.82 -14.59 -1.32
C GLY A 160 -12.48 -14.98 0.12
N ILE A 161 -11.47 -14.35 0.75
CA ILE A 161 -11.10 -14.61 2.14
C ILE A 161 -11.99 -13.77 3.07
N PRO A 162 -12.56 -14.34 4.15
CA PRO A 162 -13.33 -13.58 5.11
C PRO A 162 -12.54 -12.41 5.73
N ALA A 163 -13.19 -11.26 5.90
CA ALA A 163 -12.56 -10.08 6.52
C ALA A 163 -12.01 -10.33 7.93
N SER A 164 -12.57 -11.29 8.68
CA SER A 164 -12.04 -11.69 10.00
C SER A 164 -10.68 -12.35 9.90
N GLU A 165 -10.50 -13.25 8.94
CA GLU A 165 -9.25 -13.98 8.71
C GLU A 165 -8.16 -13.03 8.17
N LEU A 166 -8.52 -12.14 7.23
CA LEU A 166 -7.59 -11.12 6.74
C LEU A 166 -7.04 -10.24 7.87
N ARG A 167 -7.88 -9.81 8.82
CA ARG A 167 -7.47 -8.91 9.91
C ARG A 167 -6.37 -9.48 10.80
N GLU A 168 -6.25 -10.80 10.91
CA GLU A 168 -5.20 -11.43 11.72
C GLU A 168 -3.81 -11.29 11.08
N HIS A 169 -3.77 -11.10 9.76
CA HIS A 169 -2.53 -11.05 8.97
C HIS A 169 -2.24 -9.66 8.36
N LEU A 170 -3.20 -8.74 8.40
CA LEU A 170 -3.06 -7.39 7.87
C LEU A 170 -2.13 -6.54 8.73
N PHE A 171 -1.16 -5.89 8.09
CA PHE A 171 -0.47 -4.76 8.70
C PHE A 171 -1.11 -3.46 8.20
N MET A 172 -1.15 -2.47 9.09
CA MET A 172 -1.75 -1.16 8.83
C MET A 172 -0.85 -0.08 9.41
N LEU A 173 -0.34 0.81 8.55
CA LEU A 173 0.49 1.94 8.97
C LEU A 173 -0.13 3.26 8.49
N ARG A 174 0.12 4.34 9.24
CA ARG A 174 -0.49 5.65 9.03
C ARG A 174 0.57 6.73 8.83
N ASP A 175 0.27 7.66 7.93
CA ASP A 175 1.02 8.90 7.70
C ASP A 175 2.52 8.66 7.57
N SER A 176 3.33 9.19 8.49
CA SER A 176 4.79 9.08 8.49
C SER A 176 5.26 7.63 8.42
N ASP A 177 4.55 6.72 9.11
CA ASP A 177 4.92 5.31 9.16
C ASP A 177 4.62 4.62 7.82
N ALA A 178 3.55 5.01 7.13
CA ALA A 178 3.24 4.52 5.80
C ALA A 178 4.27 4.97 4.76
N THR A 179 4.69 6.24 4.83
CA THR A 179 5.74 6.77 3.95
C THR A 179 7.09 6.12 4.24
N ARG A 180 7.47 6.00 5.51
CA ARG A 180 8.71 5.33 5.94
C ARG A 180 8.76 3.91 5.43
N HIS A 181 7.67 3.16 5.60
CA HIS A 181 7.54 1.79 5.11
C HIS A 181 7.78 1.70 3.60
N LEU A 182 7.13 2.56 2.79
CA LEU A 182 7.37 2.56 1.35
C LEU A 182 8.84 2.88 0.98
N PHE A 183 9.50 3.74 1.74
CA PHE A 183 10.91 4.10 1.51
C PHE A 183 11.83 2.94 1.88
N GLU A 184 11.57 2.23 2.98
CA GLU A 184 12.26 1.01 3.39
C GLU A 184 12.08 -0.11 2.35
N VAL A 185 10.85 -0.30 1.86
CA VAL A 185 10.52 -1.26 0.79
C VAL A 185 11.24 -0.89 -0.51
N SER A 186 11.17 0.37 -0.94
CA SER A 186 11.82 0.85 -2.18
C SER A 186 13.34 0.76 -2.12
N SER A 187 13.90 0.90 -0.93
CA SER A 187 15.33 0.73 -0.66
C SER A 187 15.75 -0.73 -0.55
N GLY A 188 14.78 -1.66 -0.44
CA GLY A 188 15.02 -3.09 -0.30
C GLY A 188 15.46 -3.51 1.10
N LEU A 189 15.19 -2.70 2.14
CA LEU A 189 15.46 -3.06 3.54
C LEU A 189 14.41 -4.05 4.06
N ASP A 190 13.15 -3.76 3.75
CA ASP A 190 12.02 -4.65 3.98
C ASP A 190 11.84 -5.54 2.74
N SER A 191 12.75 -6.50 2.57
CA SER A 191 12.61 -7.57 1.59
C SER A 191 13.21 -8.84 2.18
N LEU A 192 12.74 -10.00 1.71
CA LEU A 192 13.40 -11.28 1.99
C LEU A 192 14.88 -11.16 1.64
N VAL A 193 15.18 -10.45 0.55
CA VAL A 193 16.54 -10.18 0.12
C VAL A 193 16.84 -8.71 0.28
N LEU A 194 17.79 -8.39 1.16
CA LEU A 194 18.27 -7.04 1.29
C LEU A 194 18.84 -6.49 -0.02
N GLY A 195 18.45 -5.26 -0.35
CA GLY A 195 19.02 -4.52 -1.47
C GLY A 195 18.60 -5.05 -2.85
N GLU A 196 17.64 -5.96 -2.92
CA GLU A 196 17.20 -6.53 -4.19
C GLU A 196 16.72 -5.45 -5.17
N GLY A 197 17.35 -5.43 -6.35
CA GLY A 197 17.12 -4.49 -7.44
C GLY A 197 15.66 -4.32 -7.86
N GLN A 198 14.88 -5.39 -7.73
CA GLN A 198 13.59 -5.59 -8.38
C GLN A 198 12.45 -4.78 -7.76
N ILE A 199 12.40 -4.64 -6.43
CA ILE A 199 11.32 -3.91 -5.76
C ILE A 199 11.29 -2.44 -6.24
N LEU A 200 12.44 -1.77 -6.30
CA LEU A 200 12.54 -0.41 -6.85
C LEU A 200 12.05 -0.32 -8.31
N ALA A 201 12.28 -1.37 -9.12
CA ALA A 201 11.80 -1.42 -10.49
C ALA A 201 10.26 -1.55 -10.54
N GLN A 202 9.66 -2.32 -9.63
CA GLN A 202 8.22 -2.43 -9.48
C GLN A 202 7.59 -1.11 -9.01
N VAL A 203 8.18 -0.43 -8.04
CA VAL A 203 7.72 0.90 -7.58
C VAL A 203 7.75 1.91 -8.74
N LYS A 204 8.81 1.90 -9.57
CA LYS A 204 8.86 2.69 -10.81
C LYS A 204 7.74 2.33 -11.79
N GLN A 205 7.38 1.07 -11.88
CA GLN A 205 6.32 0.60 -12.76
C GLN A 205 4.94 1.05 -12.29
N VAL A 206 4.69 1.06 -10.97
CA VAL A 206 3.45 1.61 -10.39
C VAL A 206 3.28 3.08 -10.79
N VAL A 207 4.33 3.90 -10.64
CA VAL A 207 4.30 5.32 -11.05
C VAL A 207 4.03 5.48 -12.55
N ARG A 208 4.69 4.69 -13.40
CA ARG A 208 4.47 4.75 -14.86
C ARG A 208 3.04 4.35 -15.25
N SER A 209 2.53 3.27 -14.66
CA SER A 209 1.16 2.80 -14.91
C SER A 209 0.12 3.85 -14.48
N GLY A 210 0.35 4.49 -13.33
CA GLY A 210 -0.48 5.58 -12.83
C GLY A 210 -0.52 6.82 -13.71
N GLN A 211 0.63 7.22 -14.28
CA GLN A 211 0.72 8.37 -15.18
C GLN A 211 -0.03 8.15 -16.50
N ASN A 212 0.03 6.93 -17.04
CA ASN A 212 -0.61 6.59 -18.32
C ASN A 212 -2.14 6.52 -18.21
N ASN A 213 -2.67 6.17 -17.03
CA ASN A 213 -4.09 5.91 -16.82
C ASN A 213 -4.79 6.99 -15.96
N GLY A 214 -4.11 8.12 -15.68
CA GLY A 214 -4.66 9.22 -14.88
C GLY A 214 -4.96 8.86 -13.42
N GLY A 215 -4.38 7.78 -12.90
CA GLY A 215 -4.88 7.08 -11.70
C GLY A 215 -4.17 7.39 -10.38
N LEU A 216 -3.01 8.05 -10.39
CA LEU A 216 -2.32 8.43 -9.15
C LEU A 216 -2.62 9.88 -8.81
N GLY A 217 -3.26 10.09 -7.65
CA GLY A 217 -3.43 11.44 -7.12
C GLY A 217 -2.12 12.05 -6.66
N LYS A 218 -2.16 13.34 -6.30
CA LYS A 218 -0.95 14.16 -6.08
C LYS A 218 -0.12 13.67 -4.90
N ASN A 219 -0.77 13.21 -3.82
CA ASN A 219 -0.07 12.76 -2.62
C ASN A 219 0.64 11.43 -2.87
N ILE A 220 -0.06 10.46 -3.44
CA ILE A 220 0.50 9.14 -3.74
C ILE A 220 1.56 9.22 -4.84
N ASP A 221 1.33 9.97 -5.93
CA ASP A 221 2.33 10.14 -7.00
C ASP A 221 3.63 10.74 -6.46
N ARG A 222 3.54 11.79 -5.62
CA ARG A 222 4.72 12.38 -5.00
C ARG A 222 5.42 11.41 -4.06
N MET A 223 4.68 10.73 -3.19
CA MET A 223 5.22 9.76 -2.23
C MET A 223 5.99 8.65 -2.93
N PHE A 224 5.44 8.08 -4.02
CA PHE A 224 6.12 7.03 -4.79
C PHE A 224 7.35 7.56 -5.54
N LYS A 225 7.32 8.80 -6.06
CA LYS A 225 8.49 9.43 -6.69
C LYS A 225 9.63 9.68 -5.69
N ASP A 226 9.29 10.14 -4.49
CA ASP A 226 10.26 10.36 -3.41
C ASP A 226 10.80 9.00 -2.90
N ALA A 227 9.97 7.96 -2.83
CA ALA A 227 10.41 6.60 -2.54
C ALA A 227 11.40 6.04 -3.59
N ILE A 228 11.19 6.34 -4.87
CA ILE A 228 12.13 5.98 -5.94
C ILE A 228 13.46 6.72 -5.76
N THR A 229 13.41 7.97 -5.32
CA THR A 229 14.60 8.79 -5.06
C THR A 229 15.38 8.25 -3.87
N ALA A 230 14.70 7.99 -2.75
CA ALA A 230 15.28 7.34 -1.57
C ALA A 230 15.94 6.00 -1.92
N GLY A 231 15.23 5.11 -2.63
CA GLY A 231 15.76 3.81 -3.03
C GLY A 231 16.95 3.90 -3.98
N LYS A 232 17.03 4.93 -4.84
CA LYS A 232 18.22 5.19 -5.67
C LYS A 232 19.40 5.65 -4.83
N ARG A 233 19.18 6.64 -3.95
CA ARG A 233 20.21 7.18 -3.05
C ARG A 233 20.81 6.10 -2.17
N VAL A 234 19.95 5.32 -1.50
CA VAL A 234 20.39 4.19 -0.66
C VAL A 234 21.28 3.23 -1.46
N ARG A 235 20.94 2.90 -2.71
CA ARG A 235 21.77 1.99 -3.52
C ARG A 235 23.08 2.56 -4.01
N SER A 236 23.14 3.87 -4.29
CA SER A 236 24.36 4.53 -4.76
C SER A 236 25.30 4.93 -3.63
N GLU A 237 24.73 5.30 -2.48
CA GLU A 237 25.47 5.83 -1.32
C GLU A 237 25.82 4.73 -0.32
N THR A 238 25.14 3.56 -0.34
CA THR A 238 25.43 2.43 0.56
C THR A 238 25.83 1.18 -0.21
N ASN A 239 26.58 0.29 0.46
CA ASN A 239 26.95 -1.03 -0.04
C ASN A 239 25.84 -2.08 0.11
N ILE A 240 24.56 -1.67 0.23
CA ILE A 240 23.43 -2.59 0.37
C ILE A 240 23.27 -3.50 -0.86
N SER A 241 23.61 -2.99 -2.05
CA SER A 241 23.52 -3.74 -3.31
C SER A 241 24.70 -4.71 -3.50
N CYS A 242 25.83 -4.46 -2.84
CA CYS A 242 27.05 -5.27 -2.97
C CYS A 242 26.86 -6.60 -2.22
N GLY A 243 26.77 -7.70 -2.98
CA GLY A 243 26.53 -9.03 -2.44
C GLY A 243 25.08 -9.35 -2.08
N ALA A 244 24.11 -8.54 -2.54
CA ALA A 244 22.68 -8.79 -2.33
C ALA A 244 22.23 -10.13 -2.97
N VAL A 245 21.81 -11.08 -2.13
CA VAL A 245 21.38 -12.44 -2.52
C VAL A 245 19.95 -12.41 -3.07
N SER A 246 19.71 -12.09 -4.36
CA SER A 246 18.36 -12.11 -5.00
C SER A 246 17.47 -13.32 -4.66
N VAL A 247 16.15 -13.21 -4.82
CA VAL A 247 15.22 -14.34 -4.60
C VAL A 247 15.61 -15.55 -5.47
N SER A 248 16.04 -15.30 -6.71
CA SER A 248 16.55 -16.33 -7.62
C SER A 248 17.85 -16.98 -7.14
N SER A 249 18.74 -16.25 -6.46
CA SER A 249 19.96 -16.85 -5.91
C SER A 249 19.68 -17.63 -4.63
N ALA A 250 18.80 -17.12 -3.77
CA ALA A 250 18.34 -17.84 -2.59
C ALA A 250 17.66 -19.17 -2.99
N ALA A 251 16.89 -19.19 -4.07
CA ALA A 251 16.29 -20.39 -4.61
C ALA A 251 17.32 -21.44 -5.07
N VAL A 252 18.37 -21.00 -5.78
CA VAL A 252 19.46 -21.90 -6.20
C VAL A 252 20.24 -22.41 -4.98
N GLU A 253 20.51 -21.56 -4.00
CA GLU A 253 21.21 -21.96 -2.77
C GLU A 253 20.38 -22.92 -1.91
N LEU A 254 19.06 -22.70 -1.80
CA LEU A 254 18.15 -23.61 -1.12
C LEU A 254 18.16 -24.98 -1.80
N ALA A 255 18.04 -25.03 -3.13
CA ALA A 255 18.10 -26.28 -3.88
C ALA A 255 19.41 -27.04 -3.60
N LEU A 256 20.55 -26.36 -3.69
CA LEU A 256 21.86 -26.97 -3.47
C LEU A 256 22.07 -27.42 -2.01
N MET A 257 21.48 -26.71 -1.03
CA MET A 257 21.54 -27.06 0.39
C MET A 257 20.73 -28.33 0.70
N LYS A 258 19.59 -28.53 0.03
CA LYS A 258 18.72 -29.69 0.24
C LYS A 258 19.18 -30.93 -0.54
N LEU A 259 20.01 -30.75 -1.57
CA LEU A 259 20.65 -31.86 -2.28
C LEU A 259 21.84 -32.44 -1.48
N PRO A 260 22.14 -33.74 -1.63
CA PRO A 260 23.36 -34.34 -1.06
C PRO A 260 24.63 -33.68 -1.61
N LYS A 261 25.56 -33.32 -0.73
CA LYS A 261 26.81 -32.60 -1.08
C LYS A 261 27.70 -33.34 -2.09
N SER A 262 27.60 -34.67 -2.15
CA SER A 262 28.41 -35.52 -3.04
C SER A 262 28.04 -35.39 -4.52
N GLU A 263 26.80 -34.97 -4.84
CA GLU A 263 26.27 -34.99 -6.22
C GLU A 263 25.51 -33.71 -6.61
N CYS A 264 25.62 -32.62 -5.85
CA CYS A 264 24.86 -31.40 -6.14
C CYS A 264 25.17 -30.77 -7.51
N LEU A 265 26.38 -30.99 -8.04
CA LEU A 265 26.83 -30.49 -9.34
C LEU A 265 26.47 -31.42 -10.52
N SER A 266 26.11 -32.68 -10.24
CA SER A 266 25.65 -33.65 -11.24
C SER A 266 24.14 -33.73 -11.37
N ALA A 267 23.40 -33.07 -10.47
CA ALA A 267 21.95 -33.00 -10.52
C ALA A 267 21.45 -32.31 -11.81
N ARG A 268 20.42 -32.91 -12.43
CA ARG A 268 19.78 -32.44 -13.64
C ARG A 268 18.82 -31.30 -13.30
N MET A 269 19.16 -30.10 -13.78
CA MET A 269 18.42 -28.87 -13.49
C MET A 269 17.42 -28.56 -14.61
N LEU A 270 16.16 -28.36 -14.24
CA LEU A 270 15.09 -27.87 -15.11
C LEU A 270 14.62 -26.49 -14.63
N LEU A 271 14.49 -25.56 -15.56
CA LEU A 271 13.91 -24.25 -15.33
C LEU A 271 12.69 -24.04 -16.23
N ILE A 272 11.54 -23.77 -15.63
CA ILE A 272 10.28 -23.49 -16.33
C ILE A 272 10.01 -21.99 -16.24
N GLY A 273 10.05 -21.33 -17.40
CA GLY A 273 9.93 -19.89 -17.55
C GLY A 273 11.27 -19.20 -17.74
N ALA A 274 11.44 -18.52 -18.88
CA ALA A 274 12.64 -17.74 -19.22
C ALA A 274 12.42 -16.22 -19.05
N GLY A 275 11.68 -15.83 -18.00
CA GLY A 275 11.45 -14.43 -17.65
C GLY A 275 12.65 -13.77 -16.97
N LYS A 276 12.43 -12.59 -16.38
CA LYS A 276 13.46 -11.89 -15.58
C LYS A 276 14.00 -12.77 -14.44
N MET A 277 13.11 -13.46 -13.74
CA MET A 277 13.47 -14.38 -12.65
C MET A 277 14.22 -15.60 -13.15
N GLY A 278 13.70 -16.28 -14.18
CA GLY A 278 14.37 -17.45 -14.76
C GLY A 278 15.79 -17.14 -15.28
N ARG A 279 16.00 -15.97 -15.90
CA ARG A 279 17.34 -15.53 -16.30
C ARG A 279 18.30 -15.43 -15.12
N LEU A 280 17.84 -14.88 -13.99
CA LEU A 280 18.66 -14.78 -12.78
C LEU A 280 18.95 -16.16 -12.18
N VAL A 281 17.97 -17.08 -12.19
CA VAL A 281 18.20 -18.47 -11.75
C VAL A 281 19.29 -19.13 -12.60
N ALA A 282 19.18 -19.05 -13.93
CA ALA A 282 20.19 -19.60 -14.85
C ALA A 282 21.59 -19.00 -14.61
N LYS A 283 21.68 -17.68 -14.38
CA LYS A 283 22.95 -17.00 -14.07
C LYS A 283 23.57 -17.52 -12.77
N HIS A 284 22.77 -17.73 -11.72
CA HIS A 284 23.28 -18.23 -10.44
C HIS A 284 23.65 -19.72 -10.52
N LEU A 285 22.89 -20.52 -11.27
CA LEU A 285 23.27 -21.92 -11.55
C LEU A 285 24.64 -21.99 -12.24
N ALA A 286 24.88 -21.16 -13.25
CA ALA A 286 26.17 -21.08 -13.93
C ALA A 286 27.29 -20.63 -12.97
N ALA A 287 27.04 -19.62 -12.13
CA ALA A 287 28.01 -19.15 -11.14
C ALA A 287 28.38 -20.19 -10.07
N LYS A 288 27.45 -21.10 -9.74
CA LYS A 288 27.69 -22.22 -8.82
C LYS A 288 28.30 -23.46 -9.51
N GLY A 289 28.61 -23.38 -10.81
CA GLY A 289 29.30 -24.43 -11.55
C GLY A 289 28.39 -25.48 -12.20
N CYS A 290 27.09 -25.21 -12.34
CA CYS A 290 26.19 -26.08 -13.08
C CYS A 290 26.57 -26.10 -14.58
N LYS A 291 26.75 -27.30 -15.14
CA LYS A 291 27.20 -27.47 -16.53
C LYS A 291 26.07 -27.49 -17.55
N LYS A 292 24.88 -27.93 -17.14
CA LYS A 292 23.73 -28.13 -18.04
C LYS A 292 22.42 -27.75 -17.36
N VAL A 293 21.61 -26.97 -18.07
CA VAL A 293 20.25 -26.62 -17.66
C VAL A 293 19.28 -26.79 -18.81
N VAL A 294 18.14 -27.43 -18.55
CA VAL A 294 17.02 -27.50 -19.49
C VAL A 294 16.09 -26.34 -19.18
N ILE A 295 15.74 -25.54 -20.19
CA ILE A 295 14.83 -24.40 -20.05
C ILE A 295 13.57 -24.64 -20.88
N VAL A 296 12.45 -24.75 -20.18
CA VAL A 296 11.12 -24.83 -20.78
C VAL A 296 10.51 -23.43 -20.87
N ASN A 297 10.14 -22.99 -22.07
CA ASN A 297 9.54 -21.68 -22.25
C ASN A 297 8.59 -21.64 -23.46
N ARG A 298 7.67 -20.64 -23.46
CA ARG A 298 6.77 -20.39 -24.61
C ARG A 298 7.48 -19.80 -25.83
N SER A 299 8.52 -19.00 -25.60
CA SER A 299 9.25 -18.29 -26.66
C SER A 299 10.70 -18.77 -26.68
N VAL A 300 11.13 -19.29 -27.84
CA VAL A 300 12.50 -19.75 -28.08
C VAL A 300 13.49 -18.57 -28.04
N GLU A 301 13.11 -17.43 -28.62
CA GLU A 301 13.93 -16.21 -28.69
C GLU A 301 14.41 -15.75 -27.31
N ARG A 302 13.56 -15.85 -26.29
CA ARG A 302 13.94 -15.50 -24.91
C ARG A 302 15.00 -16.44 -24.34
N VAL A 303 14.96 -17.72 -24.71
CA VAL A 303 15.94 -18.72 -24.27
C VAL A 303 17.25 -18.57 -25.04
N ASP A 304 17.18 -18.26 -26.33
CA ASP A 304 18.36 -17.97 -27.14
C ASP A 304 19.10 -16.73 -26.63
N ALA A 305 18.39 -15.66 -26.26
CA ALA A 305 19.00 -14.49 -25.63
C ALA A 305 19.73 -14.81 -24.32
N ILE A 306 19.20 -15.73 -23.51
CA ILE A 306 19.86 -16.21 -22.28
C ILE A 306 21.10 -17.03 -22.63
N ARG A 307 21.02 -17.87 -23.67
CA ARG A 307 22.13 -18.69 -24.17
C ARG A 307 23.29 -17.83 -24.67
N GLU A 308 23.00 -16.74 -25.39
CA GLU A 308 24.02 -15.80 -25.87
C GLU A 308 24.72 -15.06 -24.72
N GLU A 309 23.98 -14.70 -23.67
CA GLU A 309 24.50 -14.03 -22.48
C GLU A 309 25.39 -14.96 -21.63
N MET A 310 25.09 -16.27 -21.60
CA MET A 310 25.73 -17.24 -20.71
C MET A 310 26.48 -18.34 -21.47
N LYS A 311 27.71 -18.03 -21.89
CA LYS A 311 28.57 -18.98 -22.66
C LYS A 311 29.20 -20.11 -21.84
N GLY A 312 29.01 -20.14 -20.52
CA GLY A 312 29.63 -21.10 -19.61
C GLY A 312 28.75 -22.31 -19.23
N ILE A 313 27.52 -22.39 -19.73
CA ILE A 313 26.53 -23.42 -19.37
C ILE A 313 25.79 -23.92 -20.62
N GLU A 314 25.58 -25.23 -20.74
CA GLU A 314 24.79 -25.83 -21.80
C GLU A 314 23.29 -25.58 -21.54
N ILE A 315 22.66 -24.75 -22.37
CA ILE A 315 21.22 -24.42 -22.27
C ILE A 315 20.44 -25.15 -23.36
N VAL A 316 19.65 -26.14 -22.95
CA VAL A 316 18.76 -26.91 -23.83
C VAL A 316 17.36 -26.32 -23.77
N TYR A 317 16.84 -25.87 -24.91
CA TYR A 317 15.46 -25.39 -25.01
C TYR A 317 14.49 -26.56 -25.14
N ARG A 318 13.35 -26.48 -24.44
CA ARG A 318 12.20 -27.37 -24.60
C ARG A 318 10.91 -26.55 -24.72
N PRO A 319 9.96 -26.93 -25.60
CA PRO A 319 8.65 -26.29 -25.65
C PRO A 319 7.82 -26.63 -24.41
N LEU A 320 6.81 -25.81 -24.11
CA LEU A 320 5.92 -26.02 -22.96
C LEU A 320 5.14 -27.35 -23.03
N THR A 321 4.93 -27.89 -24.23
CA THR A 321 4.29 -29.20 -24.45
C THR A 321 5.12 -30.36 -23.90
N GLU A 322 6.44 -30.24 -23.87
CA GLU A 322 7.38 -31.24 -23.38
C GLU A 322 7.73 -31.03 -21.89
N MET A 323 6.97 -30.19 -21.17
CA MET A 323 7.27 -29.80 -19.79
C MET A 323 7.32 -31.02 -18.84
N TYR A 324 6.36 -31.94 -18.95
CA TYR A 324 6.28 -33.10 -18.07
C TYR A 324 7.37 -34.14 -18.36
N GLU A 325 7.74 -34.32 -19.63
CA GLU A 325 8.86 -35.17 -20.03
C GLU A 325 10.18 -34.59 -19.50
N ALA A 326 10.39 -33.28 -19.67
CA ALA A 326 11.55 -32.61 -19.11
C ALA A 326 11.59 -32.70 -17.58
N ALA A 327 10.43 -32.64 -16.90
CA ALA A 327 10.33 -32.80 -15.45
C ALA A 327 10.64 -34.24 -15.00
N ALA A 328 10.26 -35.25 -15.79
CA ALA A 328 10.60 -36.64 -15.53
C ALA A 328 12.12 -36.86 -15.54
N ASP A 329 12.82 -36.17 -16.44
CA ASP A 329 14.27 -36.20 -16.57
C ASP A 329 15.03 -35.25 -15.62
N ALA A 330 14.33 -34.48 -14.79
CA ALA A 330 14.94 -33.52 -13.90
C ALA A 330 14.97 -34.00 -12.44
N ASP A 331 16.00 -33.61 -11.72
CA ASP A 331 16.14 -33.87 -10.28
C ASP A 331 15.66 -32.64 -9.48
N VAL A 332 15.92 -31.45 -10.01
CA VAL A 332 15.44 -30.17 -9.46
C VAL A 332 14.68 -29.40 -10.54
N VAL A 333 13.47 -28.96 -10.20
CA VAL A 333 12.58 -28.19 -11.06
C VAL A 333 12.36 -26.80 -10.47
N PHE A 334 12.88 -25.78 -11.13
CA PHE A 334 12.61 -24.38 -10.83
C PHE A 334 11.41 -23.90 -11.63
N THR A 335 10.44 -23.27 -10.97
CA THR A 335 9.27 -22.67 -11.65
C THR A 335 9.25 -21.17 -11.43
N SER A 336 9.14 -20.40 -12.53
CA SER A 336 9.20 -18.93 -12.52
C SER A 336 8.32 -18.30 -13.60
N THR A 337 7.12 -18.82 -13.79
CA THR A 337 6.16 -18.35 -14.81
C THR A 337 5.13 -17.38 -14.23
N SER A 338 4.41 -16.69 -15.12
CA SER A 338 3.27 -15.83 -14.77
C SER A 338 1.92 -16.55 -14.84
N SER A 339 1.89 -17.88 -14.69
CA SER A 339 0.64 -18.65 -14.68
C SER A 339 -0.18 -18.34 -13.43
N GLU A 340 -1.49 -18.12 -13.59
CA GLU A 340 -2.42 -17.94 -12.47
C GLU A 340 -2.86 -19.28 -11.86
N SER A 341 -2.79 -20.36 -12.63
CA SER A 341 -3.05 -21.73 -12.17
C SER A 341 -1.76 -22.53 -11.96
N PRO A 342 -1.74 -23.48 -11.00
CA PRO A 342 -0.62 -24.39 -10.85
C PRO A 342 -0.37 -25.23 -12.11
N LEU A 343 0.89 -25.32 -12.50
CA LEU A 343 1.39 -26.16 -13.59
C LEU A 343 1.55 -27.62 -13.13
N PHE A 344 1.97 -27.84 -11.89
CA PHE A 344 2.10 -29.17 -11.29
C PHE A 344 1.05 -29.38 -10.21
N THR A 345 0.28 -30.45 -10.36
CA THR A 345 -0.67 -30.95 -9.37
C THR A 345 -0.17 -32.28 -8.83
N LYS A 346 -0.86 -32.82 -7.82
CA LYS A 346 -0.50 -34.09 -7.20
C LYS A 346 -0.49 -35.23 -8.23
N GLU A 347 -1.48 -35.28 -9.11
CA GLU A 347 -1.61 -36.31 -10.14
C GLU A 347 -0.43 -36.26 -11.11
N HIS A 348 -0.01 -35.06 -11.52
CA HIS A 348 1.17 -34.90 -12.38
C HIS A 348 2.45 -35.36 -11.68
N ALA A 349 2.63 -35.04 -10.39
CA ALA A 349 3.81 -35.44 -9.64
C ALA A 349 3.89 -36.95 -9.37
N GLU A 350 2.74 -37.60 -9.12
CA GLU A 350 2.64 -39.06 -8.96
C GLU A 350 2.95 -39.80 -10.26
N ALA A 351 2.60 -39.23 -11.41
CA ALA A 351 2.89 -39.81 -12.72
C ALA A 351 4.38 -39.72 -13.13
N LEU A 352 5.17 -38.86 -12.48
CA LEU A 352 6.59 -38.74 -12.79
C LEU A 352 7.39 -39.89 -12.17
N PRO A 353 8.39 -40.43 -12.90
CA PRO A 353 9.26 -41.46 -12.36
C PRO A 353 10.05 -40.93 -11.15
N PRO A 354 10.39 -41.80 -10.18
CA PRO A 354 11.23 -41.46 -9.06
C PRO A 354 12.64 -41.09 -9.53
N VAL A 355 13.27 -40.18 -8.78
CA VAL A 355 14.61 -39.69 -9.07
C VAL A 355 15.66 -40.70 -8.60
N SER A 356 16.89 -40.62 -9.13
CA SER A 356 18.02 -41.46 -8.71
C SER A 356 18.14 -41.51 -7.17
N CYS A 357 18.32 -42.71 -6.63
CA CYS A 357 18.55 -42.94 -5.20
C CYS A 357 19.82 -42.23 -4.71
N ALA A 358 20.79 -42.00 -5.59
CA ALA A 358 22.04 -41.30 -5.26
C ALA A 358 21.81 -39.83 -4.86
N LEU A 359 20.72 -39.22 -5.34
CA LEU A 359 20.28 -37.88 -4.98
C LEU A 359 19.20 -37.87 -3.87
N GLY A 360 19.01 -39.00 -3.18
CA GLY A 360 18.03 -39.16 -2.10
C GLY A 360 16.63 -39.57 -2.56
N GLY A 361 16.42 -39.87 -3.85
CA GLY A 361 15.16 -40.41 -4.37
C GLY A 361 13.98 -39.43 -4.40
N VAL A 362 14.22 -38.14 -4.16
CA VAL A 362 13.19 -37.10 -4.05
C VAL A 362 13.45 -36.00 -5.06
N ARG A 363 12.46 -35.69 -5.91
CA ARG A 363 12.48 -34.54 -6.82
C ARG A 363 12.20 -33.26 -6.04
N LEU A 364 13.03 -32.24 -6.24
CA LEU A 364 12.83 -30.94 -5.59
C LEU A 364 12.12 -29.99 -6.55
N PHE A 365 10.99 -29.45 -6.12
CA PHE A 365 10.29 -28.36 -6.81
C PHE A 365 10.57 -27.06 -6.06
N VAL A 366 11.20 -26.10 -6.71
CA VAL A 366 11.48 -24.78 -6.15
C VAL A 366 10.65 -23.75 -6.92
N ASP A 367 9.57 -23.30 -6.30
CA ASP A 367 8.61 -22.36 -6.85
C ASP A 367 8.89 -20.94 -6.36
N ILE A 368 9.30 -20.08 -7.29
CA ILE A 368 9.55 -18.66 -7.03
C ILE A 368 8.46 -17.76 -7.64
N SER A 369 7.33 -18.34 -8.06
CA SER A 369 6.19 -17.63 -8.61
C SER A 369 5.09 -17.38 -7.57
N VAL A 370 4.41 -16.25 -7.73
CA VAL A 370 3.19 -15.90 -6.98
C VAL A 370 2.21 -15.25 -7.97
N PRO A 371 1.05 -15.87 -8.28
CA PRO A 371 0.53 -17.15 -7.76
C PRO A 371 1.43 -18.37 -8.01
N ARG A 372 1.33 -19.38 -7.14
CA ARG A 372 2.20 -20.56 -7.19
C ARG A 372 1.97 -21.38 -8.46
N ASN A 373 3.06 -21.83 -9.06
CA ASN A 373 3.08 -22.73 -10.20
C ASN A 373 3.07 -24.20 -9.77
N VAL A 374 3.32 -24.51 -8.50
CA VAL A 374 3.27 -25.87 -7.95
C VAL A 374 2.23 -25.92 -6.83
N SER A 375 1.28 -26.84 -6.93
CA SER A 375 0.27 -27.03 -5.89
C SER A 375 0.92 -27.54 -4.59
N ALA A 376 0.44 -27.06 -3.44
CA ALA A 376 0.92 -27.51 -2.13
C ALA A 376 0.80 -29.03 -1.92
N CYS A 377 -0.21 -29.66 -2.55
CA CYS A 377 -0.47 -31.10 -2.45
C CYS A 377 0.61 -31.97 -3.12
N VAL A 378 1.52 -31.37 -3.90
CA VAL A 378 2.65 -32.11 -4.51
C VAL A 378 3.63 -32.59 -3.44
N SER A 379 3.73 -31.91 -2.29
CA SER A 379 4.56 -32.36 -1.16
C SER A 379 4.04 -33.62 -0.47
N ASP A 380 2.79 -34.01 -0.71
CA ASP A 380 2.22 -35.27 -0.17
C ASP A 380 2.75 -36.51 -0.91
N VAL A 381 3.38 -36.32 -2.06
CA VAL A 381 3.94 -37.40 -2.87
C VAL A 381 5.30 -37.79 -2.30
N GLY A 382 5.47 -39.07 -1.93
CA GLY A 382 6.65 -39.54 -1.19
C GLY A 382 8.00 -39.27 -1.86
N HIS A 383 8.04 -39.16 -3.20
CA HIS A 383 9.24 -38.85 -3.98
C HIS A 383 9.29 -37.41 -4.52
N ALA A 384 8.53 -36.48 -3.94
CA ALA A 384 8.58 -35.06 -4.29
C ALA A 384 8.58 -34.15 -3.05
N ARG A 385 9.27 -33.00 -3.15
CA ARG A 385 9.23 -31.94 -2.14
C ARG A 385 9.07 -30.59 -2.81
N VAL A 386 8.17 -29.76 -2.28
CA VAL A 386 7.95 -28.40 -2.76
C VAL A 386 8.53 -27.40 -1.79
N TYR A 387 9.26 -26.43 -2.33
CA TYR A 387 9.69 -25.22 -1.64
C TYR A 387 9.10 -24.02 -2.38
N ASN A 388 8.54 -23.08 -1.63
CA ASN A 388 8.00 -21.84 -2.16
C ASN A 388 8.88 -20.65 -1.72
N VAL A 389 8.45 -19.44 -2.07
CA VAL A 389 9.17 -18.19 -1.72
C VAL A 389 9.34 -18.00 -0.20
N ASP A 390 8.42 -18.49 0.62
CA ASP A 390 8.51 -18.36 2.09
C ASP A 390 9.63 -19.24 2.68
N ASP A 391 9.94 -20.38 2.07
CA ASP A 391 11.00 -21.30 2.51
C ASP A 391 12.41 -20.75 2.24
N LEU A 392 12.54 -19.77 1.33
CA LEU A 392 13.81 -19.11 1.02
C LEU A 392 14.37 -18.32 2.20
N LYS A 393 13.55 -18.02 3.22
CA LYS A 393 13.98 -17.36 4.46
C LYS A 393 15.14 -18.09 5.15
N GLU A 394 15.18 -19.42 5.08
CA GLU A 394 16.21 -20.25 5.71
C GLU A 394 17.63 -19.88 5.22
N VAL A 395 17.76 -19.62 3.92
CA VAL A 395 19.04 -19.26 3.29
C VAL A 395 19.46 -17.83 3.66
N VAL A 396 18.49 -16.94 3.80
CA VAL A 396 18.73 -15.51 4.05
C VAL A 396 19.16 -15.25 5.49
N GLU A 397 18.62 -15.95 6.48
CA GLU A 397 18.91 -15.70 7.91
C GLU A 397 20.39 -15.95 8.28
N ALA A 398 21.15 -16.68 7.46
CA ALA A 398 22.58 -16.93 7.68
C ALA A 398 23.48 -15.68 7.57
N ASN A 399 23.00 -14.57 6.97
CA ASN A 399 23.80 -13.36 6.69
C ASN A 399 23.37 -12.13 7.51
N LYS A 400 22.90 -12.34 8.75
CA LYS A 400 22.20 -11.34 9.56
C LYS A 400 23.05 -10.18 10.09
N GLU A 401 24.33 -10.39 10.36
CA GLU A 401 25.19 -9.34 10.95
C GLU A 401 25.57 -8.26 9.93
N ASP A 402 25.97 -8.66 8.72
CA ASP A 402 26.22 -7.72 7.61
C ASP A 402 24.96 -6.95 7.19
N ARG A 403 23.79 -7.58 7.34
CA ARG A 403 22.46 -6.99 7.12
C ARG A 403 22.22 -5.79 8.03
N ILE A 404 22.47 -5.94 9.33
CA ILE A 404 22.19 -4.90 10.33
C ILE A 404 23.04 -3.67 10.08
N ARG A 405 24.35 -3.83 9.83
CA ARG A 405 25.26 -2.71 9.59
C ARG A 405 24.85 -1.88 8.37
N LYS A 406 24.58 -2.55 7.23
CA LYS A 406 24.14 -1.88 5.99
C LYS A 406 22.77 -1.20 6.15
N ALA A 407 21.88 -1.79 6.95
CA ALA A 407 20.58 -1.21 7.23
C ALA A 407 20.66 0.11 8.01
N MET A 408 21.60 0.25 8.95
CA MET A 408 21.78 1.49 9.72
C MET A 408 22.16 2.69 8.85
N GLU A 409 23.08 2.50 7.89
CA GLU A 409 23.45 3.54 6.92
C GLU A 409 22.25 3.95 6.06
N ALA A 410 21.50 2.98 5.55
CA ALA A 410 20.31 3.21 4.74
C ALA A 410 19.19 3.95 5.52
N GLN A 411 19.02 3.65 6.82
CA GLN A 411 18.00 4.29 7.65
C GLN A 411 18.23 5.80 7.80
N THR A 412 19.50 6.24 7.77
CA THR A 412 19.84 7.67 7.82
C THR A 412 19.31 8.39 6.60
N ILE A 413 19.57 7.84 5.40
CA ILE A 413 19.09 8.37 4.12
C ILE A 413 17.55 8.38 4.08
N ILE A 414 16.91 7.30 4.54
CA ILE A 414 15.44 7.22 4.60
C ILE A 414 14.86 8.29 5.52
N SER A 415 15.49 8.53 6.68
CA SER A 415 15.06 9.55 7.62
C SER A 415 15.17 10.96 7.07
N GLU A 416 16.22 11.25 6.27
CA GLU A 416 16.36 12.52 5.56
C GLU A 416 15.25 12.73 4.52
N GLU A 417 15.01 11.74 3.68
CA GLU A 417 13.96 11.82 2.64
C GLU A 417 12.56 11.88 3.26
N LEU A 418 12.33 11.18 4.37
CA LEU A 418 11.06 11.23 5.09
C LEU A 418 10.78 12.64 5.58
N LYS A 419 11.76 13.31 6.19
CA LYS A 419 11.63 14.71 6.62
C LYS A 419 11.33 15.65 5.45
N ARG A 420 11.95 15.43 4.29
CA ARG A 420 11.66 16.21 3.07
C ARG A 420 10.24 16.01 2.57
N PHE A 421 9.76 14.77 2.57
CA PHE A 421 8.39 14.45 2.17
C PHE A 421 7.36 15.02 3.14
N GLU A 422 7.59 14.89 4.46
CA GLU A 422 6.71 15.44 5.49
C GLU A 422 6.65 16.97 5.40
N ALA A 423 7.79 17.65 5.26
CA ALA A 423 7.83 19.09 5.06
C ALA A 423 7.07 19.54 3.80
N TRP A 424 7.15 18.76 2.71
CA TRP A 424 6.36 19.00 1.51
C TRP A 424 4.86 18.77 1.72
N ARG A 425 4.47 17.71 2.45
CA ARG A 425 3.07 17.41 2.75
C ARG A 425 2.46 18.51 3.61
N ASP A 426 3.21 18.98 4.60
CA ASP A 426 2.73 20.00 5.52
C ASP A 426 2.67 21.38 4.81
N SER A 427 3.55 21.65 3.83
CA SER A 427 3.44 22.86 2.98
C SER A 427 2.22 22.83 2.05
N MET A 428 1.66 21.65 1.74
CA MET A 428 0.42 21.54 0.99
C MET A 428 -0.82 21.95 1.79
N GLU A 429 -0.76 21.95 3.13
CA GLU A 429 -1.88 22.39 4.00
C GLU A 429 -2.20 23.87 3.86
N THR A 430 -1.22 24.69 3.43
CA THR A 430 -1.44 26.12 3.23
C THR A 430 -2.16 26.43 1.92
N VAL A 431 -2.18 25.49 0.95
CA VAL A 431 -2.74 25.71 -0.39
C VAL A 431 -4.23 26.05 -0.36
N PRO A 432 -5.10 25.37 0.40
CA PRO A 432 -6.49 25.78 0.58
C PRO A 432 -6.62 27.21 1.13
N THR A 433 -5.80 27.59 2.12
CA THR A 433 -5.81 28.93 2.72
C THR A 433 -5.38 29.99 1.70
N ILE A 434 -4.36 29.72 0.88
CA ILE A 434 -3.97 30.59 -0.25
C ILE A 434 -5.14 30.81 -1.21
N LYS A 435 -5.86 29.74 -1.56
CA LYS A 435 -7.02 29.83 -2.45
C LYS A 435 -8.13 30.69 -1.83
N LYS A 436 -8.46 30.46 -0.55
CA LYS A 436 -9.46 31.23 0.20
C LYS A 436 -9.10 32.71 0.27
N LEU A 437 -7.85 33.04 0.60
CA LEU A 437 -7.38 34.42 0.72
C LEU A 437 -7.47 35.17 -0.62
N ARG A 438 -7.10 34.52 -1.73
CA ARG A 438 -7.28 35.09 -3.07
C ARG A 438 -8.75 35.35 -3.39
N SER A 439 -9.63 34.38 -3.14
CA SER A 439 -11.07 34.55 -3.34
C SER A 439 -11.66 35.66 -2.47
N TYR A 440 -11.19 35.81 -1.23
CA TYR A 440 -11.58 36.89 -0.34
C TYR A 440 -11.20 38.26 -0.92
N ALA A 441 -9.94 38.43 -1.32
CA ALA A 441 -9.46 39.68 -1.90
C ALA A 441 -10.15 40.01 -3.23
N ASP A 442 -10.40 39.02 -4.08
CA ASP A 442 -11.09 39.22 -5.37
C ASP A 442 -12.54 39.68 -5.19
N ARG A 443 -13.25 39.20 -4.17
CA ARG A 443 -14.61 39.68 -3.87
C ARG A 443 -14.61 41.15 -3.44
N ILE A 444 -13.66 41.56 -2.60
CA ILE A 444 -13.51 42.97 -2.21
C ILE A 444 -13.16 43.82 -3.43
N ARG A 445 -12.19 43.37 -4.22
CA ARG A 445 -11.77 44.04 -5.45
C ARG A 445 -12.94 44.27 -6.41
N ALA A 446 -13.71 43.22 -6.69
CA ALA A 446 -14.86 43.30 -7.59
C ALA A 446 -15.93 44.26 -7.04
N SER A 447 -16.26 44.16 -5.76
CA SER A 447 -17.27 45.03 -5.14
C SER A 447 -16.88 46.51 -5.15
N GLU A 448 -15.62 46.84 -4.85
CA GLU A 448 -15.16 48.22 -4.85
C GLU A 448 -14.94 48.77 -6.26
N LEU A 449 -14.52 47.92 -7.19
CA LEU A 449 -14.44 48.28 -8.61
C LEU A 449 -15.83 48.62 -9.16
N ASP A 450 -16.84 47.81 -8.90
CA ASP A 450 -18.21 48.05 -9.38
C ASP A 450 -18.79 49.35 -8.80
N LYS A 451 -18.57 49.63 -7.50
CA LYS A 451 -18.97 50.92 -6.88
C LYS A 451 -18.28 52.11 -7.53
N CYS A 452 -16.99 51.98 -7.85
CA CYS A 452 -16.21 53.02 -8.52
C CYS A 452 -16.75 53.28 -9.93
N LEU A 453 -17.01 52.21 -10.69
CA LEU A 453 -17.56 52.29 -12.05
C LEU A 453 -18.97 52.92 -12.05
N GLN A 454 -19.82 52.58 -11.09
CA GLN A 454 -21.15 53.18 -10.93
C GLN A 454 -21.09 54.69 -10.65
N LYS A 455 -20.11 55.14 -9.83
CA LYS A 455 -19.94 56.57 -9.50
C LYS A 455 -19.42 57.41 -10.68
N ILE A 456 -18.66 56.83 -11.59
CA ILE A 456 -18.14 57.54 -12.77
C ILE A 456 -19.25 57.72 -13.83
N GLY A 457 -20.25 56.84 -13.87
CA GLY A 457 -21.34 56.87 -14.85
C GLY A 457 -20.91 56.35 -16.23
N GLU A 458 -21.87 55.88 -17.04
CA GLU A 458 -21.57 55.27 -18.35
C GLU A 458 -21.05 56.30 -19.39
N ASP A 459 -21.51 57.55 -19.31
CA ASP A 459 -21.20 58.60 -20.28
C ASP A 459 -19.73 59.09 -20.22
N ALA A 460 -19.05 58.92 -19.09
CA ALA A 460 -17.63 59.29 -18.91
C ALA A 460 -16.67 58.09 -19.06
N LEU A 461 -17.19 56.86 -19.23
CA LEU A 461 -16.40 55.64 -19.14
C LEU A 461 -15.85 55.19 -20.51
N THR A 462 -14.69 55.69 -20.91
CA THR A 462 -13.99 55.15 -22.09
C THR A 462 -13.48 53.73 -21.82
N LYS A 463 -13.52 52.83 -22.82
CA LYS A 463 -12.95 51.46 -22.73
C LYS A 463 -11.51 51.43 -22.19
N LYS A 464 -10.67 52.40 -22.59
CA LYS A 464 -9.29 52.55 -22.10
C LYS A 464 -9.24 52.90 -20.61
N MET A 465 -10.10 53.79 -20.15
CA MET A 465 -10.20 54.19 -18.74
C MET A 465 -10.62 53.01 -17.87
N ARG A 466 -11.65 52.26 -18.29
CA ARG A 466 -12.11 51.06 -17.59
C ARG A 466 -10.99 50.04 -17.39
N LYS A 467 -10.24 49.75 -18.47
CA LYS A 467 -9.10 48.82 -18.42
C LYS A 467 -7.99 49.31 -17.48
N SER A 468 -7.69 50.60 -17.48
CA SER A 468 -6.69 51.19 -16.56
C SER A 468 -7.12 51.06 -15.09
N ILE A 469 -8.40 51.27 -14.77
CA ILE A 469 -8.94 51.12 -13.40
C ILE A 469 -8.93 49.64 -12.98
N GLU A 470 -9.31 48.73 -13.87
CA GLU A 470 -9.23 47.28 -13.63
C GLU A 470 -7.78 46.84 -13.35
N GLN A 471 -6.82 47.33 -14.14
CA GLN A 471 -5.39 47.08 -13.93
C GLN A 471 -4.88 47.65 -12.61
N LEU A 472 -5.29 48.87 -12.24
CA LEU A 472 -4.96 49.48 -10.95
C LEU A 472 -5.46 48.63 -9.78
N SER A 473 -6.75 48.22 -9.82
CA SER A 473 -7.35 47.38 -8.77
C SER A 473 -6.62 46.05 -8.61
N THR A 474 -6.28 45.41 -9.73
CA THR A 474 -5.58 44.13 -9.77
C THR A 474 -4.13 44.28 -9.28
N GLY A 475 -3.45 45.36 -9.67
CA GLY A 475 -2.09 45.67 -9.23
C GLY A 475 -1.99 45.91 -7.73
N ILE A 476 -2.96 46.62 -7.13
CA ILE A 476 -3.04 46.84 -5.68
C ILE A 476 -3.22 45.51 -4.95
N VAL A 477 -4.19 44.70 -5.36
CA VAL A 477 -4.45 43.38 -4.74
C VAL A 477 -3.24 42.46 -4.86
N ASN A 478 -2.64 42.36 -6.05
CA ASN A 478 -1.47 41.51 -6.26
C ASN A 478 -0.27 41.95 -5.40
N ARG A 479 0.00 43.26 -5.27
CA ARG A 479 1.08 43.78 -4.41
C ARG A 479 0.80 43.54 -2.92
N LEU A 480 -0.44 43.71 -2.47
CA LEU A 480 -0.84 43.43 -1.08
C LEU A 480 -0.74 41.94 -0.74
N LEU A 481 -1.20 41.07 -1.64
CA LEU A 481 -1.18 39.63 -1.43
C LEU A 481 0.20 38.99 -1.63
N HIS A 482 1.13 39.64 -2.33
CA HIS A 482 2.45 39.07 -2.61
C HIS A 482 3.17 38.64 -1.33
N GLY A 483 3.23 39.52 -0.31
CA GLY A 483 3.89 39.23 0.96
C GLY A 483 3.32 38.01 1.67
N PRO A 484 2.03 38.00 2.06
CA PRO A 484 1.39 36.86 2.71
C PRO A 484 1.48 35.57 1.89
N LEU A 485 1.28 35.63 0.56
CA LEU A 485 1.36 34.45 -0.31
C LEU A 485 2.77 33.86 -0.40
N GLN A 486 3.80 34.70 -0.34
CA GLN A 486 5.19 34.25 -0.32
C GLN A 486 5.56 33.59 1.03
N HIS A 487 4.99 34.06 2.15
CA HIS A 487 5.24 33.47 3.47
C HIS A 487 4.41 32.21 3.74
N LEU A 488 3.34 31.99 2.96
CA LEU A 488 2.56 30.74 2.98
C LEU A 488 3.12 29.65 2.04
N ARG A 489 3.97 30.02 1.08
CA ARG A 489 4.64 29.06 0.20
C ARG A 489 5.98 28.64 0.81
N CYS A 490 6.05 27.41 1.28
CA CYS A 490 7.30 26.76 1.65
C CYS A 490 7.68 25.76 0.55
N ASP A 491 8.60 26.18 -0.30
CA ASP A 491 9.37 25.25 -1.12
C ASP A 491 10.56 24.88 -0.23
N GLY A 492 10.66 23.63 0.22
CA GLY A 492 11.52 23.13 1.33
C GLY A 492 13.04 23.33 1.24
N THR A 493 13.48 24.34 0.49
CA THR A 493 14.84 24.89 0.37
C THR A 493 15.05 26.15 1.21
N ASP A 494 14.00 26.78 1.73
CA ASP A 494 14.13 28.00 2.55
C ASP A 494 14.48 27.68 4.02
N SER A 495 15.32 28.52 4.63
CA SER A 495 15.72 28.45 6.05
C SER A 495 14.59 28.74 7.05
N ARG A 496 13.34 28.81 6.57
CA ARG A 496 12.16 29.16 7.36
C ARG A 496 11.59 27.89 7.97
N THR A 497 11.28 27.95 9.25
CA THR A 497 10.70 26.82 9.97
C THR A 497 9.27 26.64 9.50
N LEU A 498 8.92 25.39 9.15
CA LEU A 498 7.56 24.99 8.78
C LEU A 498 6.51 25.51 9.79
N ASP A 499 6.88 25.55 11.06
CA ASP A 499 6.07 26.08 12.16
C ASP A 499 5.67 27.54 11.94
N GLU A 500 6.60 28.41 11.51
CA GLU A 500 6.29 29.82 11.22
C GLU A 500 5.27 29.94 10.08
N THR A 501 5.37 29.09 9.06
CA THR A 501 4.43 29.08 7.93
C THR A 501 3.04 28.60 8.34
N LEU A 502 2.94 27.60 9.21
CA LEU A 502 1.67 27.15 9.77
C LEU A 502 1.07 28.19 10.72
N GLU A 503 1.89 28.86 11.54
CA GLU A 503 1.44 29.97 12.38
C GLU A 503 0.90 31.14 11.54
N ASN A 504 1.60 31.50 10.47
CA ASN A 504 1.16 32.52 9.52
C ASN A 504 -0.19 32.14 8.87
N MET A 505 -0.36 30.87 8.49
CA MET A 505 -1.65 30.36 7.99
C MET A 505 -2.76 30.55 9.03
N HIS A 506 -2.54 30.14 10.28
CA HIS A 506 -3.51 30.30 11.34
C HIS A 506 -3.81 31.78 11.64
N ALA A 507 -2.80 32.65 11.62
CA ALA A 507 -2.97 34.09 11.79
C ALA A 507 -3.85 34.69 10.69
N LEU A 508 -3.61 34.33 9.42
CA LEU A 508 -4.43 34.80 8.30
C LEU A 508 -5.87 34.27 8.39
N ASN A 509 -6.06 33.03 8.80
CA ASN A 509 -7.41 32.49 9.04
C ASN A 509 -8.15 33.27 10.13
N ARG A 510 -7.46 33.70 11.20
CA ARG A 510 -8.05 34.54 12.26
C ARG A 510 -8.32 35.97 11.79
N MET A 511 -7.36 36.61 11.13
CA MET A 511 -7.45 38.01 10.69
C MET A 511 -8.54 38.23 9.64
N PHE A 512 -8.71 37.28 8.72
CA PHE A 512 -9.64 37.40 7.59
C PHE A 512 -10.88 36.49 7.71
N GLY A 513 -11.02 35.71 8.79
CA GLY A 513 -12.18 34.85 9.01
C GLY A 513 -12.35 33.74 7.96
N LEU A 514 -11.25 33.23 7.40
CA LEU A 514 -11.26 32.33 6.24
C LEU A 514 -11.83 30.93 6.54
N ASP A 515 -11.86 30.51 7.80
CA ASP A 515 -12.42 29.21 8.21
C ASP A 515 -13.92 29.26 8.47
N THR A 516 -14.43 30.40 8.96
CA THR A 516 -15.86 30.67 9.16
C THR A 516 -16.65 30.73 7.85
N GLU A 517 -16.01 31.10 6.74
CA GLU A 517 -16.67 31.13 5.43
C GLU A 517 -17.08 29.75 4.92
N LYS A 518 -16.38 28.67 5.31
CA LYS A 518 -16.75 27.30 4.92
C LYS A 518 -18.11 26.94 5.53
N ALA A 519 -18.30 27.18 6.82
CA ALA A 519 -19.56 26.94 7.52
C ALA A 519 -20.72 27.78 6.96
N VAL A 520 -20.47 29.06 6.65
CA VAL A 520 -21.51 29.97 6.11
C VAL A 520 -21.86 29.64 4.65
N MET A 521 -20.87 29.27 3.83
CA MET A 521 -21.09 28.92 2.42
C MET A 521 -21.73 27.53 2.28
N GLU A 522 -21.32 26.56 3.10
CA GLU A 522 -21.96 25.23 3.20
C GLU A 522 -23.39 25.33 3.72
N GLN A 523 -23.66 26.16 4.73
CA GLN A 523 -25.04 26.46 5.15
C GLN A 523 -25.86 27.07 4.01
N LYS A 524 -25.33 28.07 3.28
CA LYS A 524 -26.05 28.68 2.15
C LYS A 524 -26.32 27.69 1.00
N ILE A 525 -25.38 26.80 0.71
CA ILE A 525 -25.55 25.72 -0.29
C ILE A 525 -26.61 24.74 0.20
N LYS A 526 -26.55 24.31 1.46
CA LYS A 526 -27.53 23.41 2.08
C LYS A 526 -28.94 24.02 2.07
N THR A 527 -29.07 25.30 2.41
CA THR A 527 -30.37 26.02 2.35
C THR A 527 -30.87 26.18 0.91
N LYS A 528 -29.99 26.31 -0.09
CA LYS A 528 -30.38 26.34 -1.51
C LYS A 528 -30.86 24.97 -2.00
N VAL A 529 -30.17 23.90 -1.62
CA VAL A 529 -30.55 22.51 -1.96
C VAL A 529 -31.87 22.12 -1.29
N GLU A 530 -32.05 22.46 -0.01
CA GLU A 530 -33.30 22.25 0.72
C GLU A 530 -34.47 23.04 0.08
N LYS A 531 -34.24 24.30 -0.34
CA LYS A 531 -35.26 25.10 -1.05
C LYS A 531 -35.66 24.50 -2.40
N GLN A 532 -34.71 23.95 -3.16
CA GLN A 532 -34.99 23.26 -4.42
C GLN A 532 -35.73 21.93 -4.21
N GLN A 533 -35.50 21.23 -3.10
CA GLN A 533 -36.21 19.99 -2.76
C GLN A 533 -37.64 20.22 -2.25
N THR A 534 -37.95 21.40 -1.69
CA THR A 534 -39.32 21.79 -1.32
C THR A 534 -40.14 22.40 -2.46
N GLN A 535 -39.54 22.64 -3.63
CA GLN A 535 -40.21 23.21 -4.81
C GLN A 535 -40.52 22.16 -5.90
N ASN A 536 -40.04 20.93 -5.74
CA ASN A 536 -40.52 19.74 -6.44
C ASN A 536 -41.43 18.94 -5.52
#